data_AF-A0A2J5P5P0-F1
#
_entry.id   AF-A0A2J5P5P0-F1
#
_cell.length_a   1.000
_cell.length_b   1.000
_cell.length_c   1.000
_cell.angle_alpha   90.00
_cell.angle_beta   90.00
_cell.angle_gamma   90.00
#
_symmetry.space_group_name_H-M   'P 1'
#
loop_
_entity.id
_entity.type
_entity.pdbx_description
1 polymer ?
#
loop_
_entity_poly.entity_id
_entity_poly.type
_entity_poly.pdbx_seq_one_letter_code
_entity_poly.pdbx_strand_id
1 'polypeptide(L)'
;FYTGLALYNSANGHLQTECEPFDVHFRRLSDQEIESYIRKENPLQCAGSFKSEGLGITLFERLEGRDPNALVGLPLIALCQMLRREALNPLLT
;
A
#
# COMPACT_ATOMS: atom_id res chain seq x y z
N PHE A 1 7.54 -2.26 -1.46
CA PHE A 1 6.53 -1.77 -2.41
C PHE A 1 6.78 -0.30 -2.65
N TYR A 2 6.57 0.17 -3.87
CA TYR A 2 6.61 1.59 -4.23
C TYR A 2 5.27 1.96 -4.84
N THR A 3 4.58 2.91 -4.24
CA THR A 3 3.24 3.32 -4.67
C THR A 3 3.29 4.76 -5.14
N GLY A 4 3.22 4.96 -6.45
CA GLY A 4 3.15 6.27 -7.07
C GLY A 4 1.76 6.89 -6.93
N LEU A 5 1.72 8.18 -6.60
CA LEU A 5 0.51 8.99 -6.45
C LEU A 5 0.63 10.26 -7.30
N ALA A 6 -0.44 10.62 -8.00
CA ALA A 6 -0.57 11.89 -8.68
C ALA A 6 -1.94 12.52 -8.41
N LEU A 7 -1.96 13.82 -8.11
CA LEU A 7 -3.17 14.65 -8.07
C LEU A 7 -3.03 15.76 -9.12
N TYR A 8 -3.93 15.77 -10.09
CA TYR A 8 -3.97 16.79 -11.14
C TYR A 8 -5.25 17.60 -11.03
N ASN A 9 -5.12 18.90 -10.77
CA ASN A 9 -6.23 19.84 -10.81
C ASN A 9 -6.34 20.42 -12.23
N SER A 10 -7.32 19.94 -13.00
CA SER A 10 -7.52 20.34 -14.40
C SER A 10 -8.02 21.78 -14.57
N ALA A 11 -8.56 22.41 -13.53
CA ALA A 11 -9.05 23.79 -13.60
C ALA A 11 -7.91 24.82 -13.62
N ASN A 12 -6.79 24.52 -12.96
CA ASN A 12 -5.63 25.42 -12.87
C ASN A 12 -4.33 24.79 -13.42
N GLY A 13 -4.36 23.53 -13.83
CA GLY A 13 -3.22 22.80 -14.37
C GLY A 13 -2.19 22.36 -13.32
N HIS A 14 -2.50 22.47 -12.03
CA HIS A 14 -1.56 22.10 -10.97
C HIS A 14 -1.44 20.58 -10.84
N LEU A 15 -0.22 20.06 -11.00
CA LEU A 15 0.12 18.65 -10.83
C LEU A 15 0.98 18.44 -9.58
N GLN A 16 0.53 17.58 -8.69
CA GLN A 16 1.28 17.10 -7.54
C GLN A 16 1.60 15.61 -7.76
N THR A 17 2.83 15.18 -7.46
CA THR A 17 3.24 13.77 -7.53
C THR A 17 4.07 13.38 -6.33
N GLU A 18 3.95 12.13 -5.87
CA GLU A 18 4.69 11.56 -4.74
C GLU A 18 4.85 10.05 -4.95
N CYS A 19 5.88 9.45 -4.37
CA CYS A 19 6.07 8.00 -4.36
C CYS A 19 6.29 7.56 -2.92
N GLU A 20 5.39 6.75 -2.39
CA GLU A 20 5.44 6.29 -1.00
C GLU A 20 6.04 4.87 -0.96
N PRO A 21 7.20 4.66 -0.31
CA PRO A 21 7.75 3.33 -0.08
C PRO A 21 7.03 2.63 1.08
N PHE A 22 6.93 1.29 0.98
CA PHE A 22 6.46 0.44 2.06
C PHE A 22 7.21 -0.89 2.07
N ASP A 23 7.90 -1.18 3.16
CA ASP A 23 8.71 -2.37 3.35
C ASP A 23 7.95 -3.46 4.11
N VAL A 24 8.00 -4.67 3.56
CA VAL A 24 7.40 -5.88 4.15
C VAL A 24 8.54 -6.84 4.46
N HIS A 25 8.78 -7.08 5.74
CA HIS A 25 9.86 -7.95 6.19
C HIS A 25 9.28 -9.31 6.49
N PHE A 26 9.68 -10.30 5.71
CA PHE A 26 9.25 -11.67 5.88
C PHE A 26 10.00 -12.33 7.03
N ARG A 27 9.32 -13.23 7.74
CA ARG A 27 9.99 -14.22 8.57
C ARG A 27 10.77 -15.19 7.69
N ARG A 28 11.61 -16.02 8.30
CA ARG A 28 12.10 -17.21 7.63
C ARG A 28 10.96 -18.22 7.52
N LEU A 29 10.59 -18.60 6.30
CA LEU A 29 9.50 -19.53 6.02
C LEU A 29 10.06 -20.89 5.60
N SER A 30 9.39 -21.95 6.05
CA SER A 30 9.58 -23.31 5.55
C SER A 30 8.74 -23.56 4.30
N ASP A 31 9.13 -24.56 3.50
CA ASP A 31 8.35 -24.98 2.32
C ASP A 31 6.92 -25.38 2.70
N GLN A 32 6.75 -26.03 3.86
CA GLN A 32 5.43 -26.43 4.36
C GLN A 32 4.52 -25.22 4.67
N GLU A 33 5.06 -24.15 5.26
CA GLU A 33 4.32 -22.90 5.50
C GLU A 33 3.92 -22.25 4.17
N ILE A 34 4.85 -22.20 3.20
CA ILE A 34 4.63 -21.60 1.87
C ILE A 34 3.53 -22.36 1.13
N GLU A 35 3.61 -23.69 1.01
CA GLU A 35 2.61 -24.52 0.35
C GLU A 35 1.23 -24.39 1.01
N SER A 36 1.20 -24.40 2.35
CA SER A 36 -0.03 -24.26 3.12
C SER A 36 -0.68 -22.90 2.90
N TYR A 37 0.13 -21.84 2.83
CA TYR A 37 -0.34 -20.48 2.56
C TYR A 37 -0.92 -20.38 1.14
N ILE A 38 -0.19 -20.84 0.12
CA ILE A 38 -0.63 -20.82 -1.28
C ILE A 38 -1.97 -21.56 -1.43
N ARG A 39 -2.11 -22.73 -0.82
CA ARG A 39 -3.35 -23.52 -0.88
C ARG A 39 -4.54 -22.83 -0.22
N LYS A 40 -4.33 -22.16 0.92
CA LYS A 40 -5.41 -21.49 1.68
C LYS A 40 -5.81 -20.16 1.06
N GLU A 41 -4.84 -19.34 0.68
CA GLU A 41 -5.06 -17.95 0.30
C GLU A 41 -5.21 -17.75 -1.21
N ASN A 42 -4.77 -18.74 -1.99
CA ASN A 42 -4.68 -18.70 -3.45
C ASN A 42 -4.18 -17.34 -4.00
N PRO A 43 -2.95 -16.93 -3.64
CA PRO A 43 -2.45 -15.57 -3.93
C PRO A 43 -1.84 -15.45 -5.33
N LEU A 44 -2.16 -16.37 -6.27
CA LEU A 44 -1.49 -16.48 -7.57
C LEU A 44 -1.72 -15.27 -8.50
N GLN A 45 -2.74 -14.45 -8.20
CA GLN A 45 -3.04 -13.21 -8.94
C GLN A 45 -2.61 -11.94 -8.18
N CYS A 46 -1.87 -12.09 -7.07
CA CYS A 46 -1.37 -10.99 -6.27
C CYS A 46 0.11 -10.73 -6.57
N ALA A 47 0.49 -9.47 -6.76
CA ALA A 47 1.89 -9.11 -6.90
C ALA A 47 2.67 -9.51 -5.63
N GLY A 48 3.78 -10.25 -5.80
CA GLY A 48 4.54 -10.80 -4.67
C GLY A 48 3.94 -12.06 -4.04
N SER A 49 2.81 -12.57 -4.57
CA SER A 49 2.18 -13.83 -4.13
C SER A 49 1.81 -13.88 -2.65
N PHE A 50 1.42 -12.74 -2.08
CA PHE A 50 0.81 -12.64 -0.75
C PHE A 50 -0.29 -11.57 -0.73
N LYS A 51 -1.13 -11.62 0.31
CA LYS A 51 -2.19 -10.64 0.62
C LYS A 51 -1.99 -10.10 2.03
N SER A 52 -1.60 -8.83 2.16
CA SER A 52 -1.33 -8.21 3.47
C SER A 52 -2.56 -8.09 4.36
N GLU A 53 -3.72 -7.97 3.73
CA GLU A 53 -5.05 -7.80 4.32
C GLU A 53 -5.71 -9.12 4.75
N GLY A 54 -5.10 -10.25 4.41
CA GLY A 54 -5.59 -11.60 4.73
C GLY A 54 -4.60 -12.40 5.57
N LEU A 55 -4.41 -13.68 5.22
CA LEU A 55 -3.48 -14.56 5.93
C LEU A 55 -2.01 -14.16 5.76
N GLY A 56 -1.69 -13.20 4.88
CA GLY A 56 -0.31 -12.76 4.65
C GLY A 56 0.37 -12.23 5.91
N ILE A 57 -0.39 -11.68 6.87
CA ILE A 57 0.15 -11.22 8.16
C ILE A 57 0.90 -12.33 8.92
N THR A 58 0.57 -13.61 8.69
CA THR A 58 1.25 -14.75 9.31
C THR A 58 2.66 -15.00 8.76
N LEU A 59 2.99 -14.40 7.62
CA LEU A 59 4.28 -14.54 6.93
C LEU A 59 5.29 -13.47 7.32
N PHE A 60 4.84 -12.37 7.93
CA PHE A 60 5.65 -11.17 8.16
C PHE A 60 6.22 -11.13 9.57
N GLU A 61 7.46 -10.66 9.68
CA GLU A 61 8.11 -10.30 10.93
C GLU A 61 7.73 -8.86 11.33
N ARG A 62 7.75 -7.94 10.36
CA ARG A 62 7.40 -6.53 10.56
C ARG A 62 6.97 -5.86 9.27
N LEU A 63 6.19 -4.80 9.41
CA LEU A 63 5.76 -3.90 8.33
C LEU A 63 6.30 -2.51 8.65
N GLU A 64 6.97 -1.87 7.70
CA GLU A 64 7.57 -0.54 7.87
C GLU A 64 7.18 0.38 6.72
N GLY A 65 6.53 1.48 7.06
CA GLY A 65 6.10 2.48 6.11
C GLY A 65 5.29 3.56 6.81
N ARG A 66 5.15 4.70 6.16
CA ARG A 66 4.43 5.86 6.70
C ARG A 66 2.92 5.64 6.74
N ASP A 67 2.38 4.92 5.77
CA ASP A 67 0.94 4.71 5.61
C ASP A 67 0.66 3.24 5.24
N PRO A 68 -0.08 2.47 6.05
CA PRO A 68 -0.49 1.11 5.68
C PRO A 68 -1.31 1.04 4.39
N ASN A 69 -2.03 2.11 4.02
CA ASN A 69 -2.79 2.15 2.77
C ASN A 69 -1.89 2.21 1.53
N ALA A 70 -0.63 2.68 1.67
CA ALA A 70 0.33 2.63 0.58
C ALA A 70 0.66 1.19 0.18
N LEU A 71 0.68 0.25 1.14
CA LEU A 71 0.84 -1.18 0.86
C LEU A 71 -0.38 -1.78 0.16
N VAL A 72 -1.58 -1.33 0.52
CA VAL A 72 -2.84 -1.74 -0.15
C VAL A 72 -2.90 -1.19 -1.58
N GLY A 73 -2.34 0.00 -1.83
CA GLY A 73 -2.17 0.56 -3.16
C GLY A 73 -2.50 2.05 -3.31
N LEU A 74 -2.86 2.75 -2.24
CA LEU A 74 -3.12 4.20 -2.28
C LEU A 74 -2.59 4.92 -1.03
N PRO A 75 -1.60 5.82 -1.15
CA PRO A 75 -1.05 6.56 -0.01
C PRO A 75 -2.02 7.67 0.46
N LEU A 76 -2.94 7.33 1.36
CA LEU A 76 -3.99 8.22 1.84
C LEU A 76 -3.45 9.38 2.67
N ILE A 77 -2.40 9.18 3.45
CA ILE A 77 -1.78 10.28 4.21
C ILE A 77 -1.24 11.35 3.24
N ALA A 78 -0.53 10.94 2.20
CA ALA A 78 -0.02 11.83 1.15
C ALA A 78 -1.16 12.47 0.36
N LEU A 79 -2.16 11.69 -0.07
CA LEU A 79 -3.33 12.21 -0.80
C LEU A 79 -4.08 13.27 0.01
N CYS A 80 -4.32 13.04 1.31
CA CYS A 80 -4.93 14.03 2.17
C CYS A 80 -4.10 15.33 2.25
N GLN A 81 -2.77 15.24 2.23
CA GLN A 81 -1.90 16.42 2.16
C GLN A 81 -2.04 17.16 0.84
N MET A 82 -2.06 16.43 -0.28
CA MET A 82 -2.24 17.01 -1.63
C MET A 82 -3.59 17.72 -1.77
N LEU A 83 -4.67 17.08 -1.31
CA LEU A 83 -6.02 17.65 -1.35
C LEU A 83 -6.13 18.93 -0.51
N ARG A 84 -5.50 18.98 0.68
CA ARG A 84 -5.45 20.20 1.49
C ARG A 84 -4.71 21.35 0.79
N ARG A 85 -3.68 21.07 -0.02
CA ARG A 85 -2.99 22.10 -0.83
C ARG A 85 -3.89 22.65 -1.94
N GLU A 86 -4.88 21.88 -2.39
CA GLU A 86 -5.95 22.32 -3.32
C GLU A 86 -7.16 22.93 -2.60
N ALA A 87 -7.06 23.25 -1.30
CA ALA A 87 -8.16 23.72 -0.47
C ALA A 87 -9.36 22.74 -0.35
N LEU A 88 -9.16 21.46 -0.68
CA LEU A 88 -10.13 20.38 -0.54
C LEU A 88 -9.79 19.53 0.69
N ASN A 89 -9.92 20.09 1.89
CA ASN A 89 -9.61 19.32 3.10
C ASN A 89 -10.71 18.27 3.38
N PRO A 90 -10.43 16.95 3.38
CA PRO A 90 -11.45 15.92 3.55
C PRO A 90 -12.24 15.99 4.86
N LEU A 91 -11.77 16.75 5.84
CA LEU A 91 -12.47 16.97 7.11
C LEU A 91 -13.39 18.20 7.11
N LEU A 92 -13.29 19.07 6.10
CA LEU A 92 -13.99 20.37 6.03
C LEU A 92 -14.84 20.53 4.77
N THR A 93 -14.65 19.66 3.78
CA THR A 93 -15.48 19.55 2.57
C THR A 93 -16.76 18.78 2.85
#